data_AF-A0A9E0IGA4-F1
#
_entry.id   AF-A0A9E0IGA4-F1
#
_cell.length_a   1.000
_cell.length_b   1.000
_cell.length_c   1.000
_cell.angle_alpha   90.00
_cell.angle_beta   90.00
_cell.angle_gamma   90.00
#
_symmetry.space_group_name_H-M   'P 1'
#
loop_
_entity.id
_entity.type
_entity.pdbx_description
1 polymer ?
#
loop_
_entity_poly.entity_id
_entity_poly.type
_entity_poly.pdbx_seq_one_letter_code
_entity_poly.pdbx_strand_id
1 'polypeptide(L)' 'ANRLRLAEHEWARMKANDSRECRNCHSFDGMDTEKQKVRGAKMHKIAQDDKQTCIDCHKGIAHQKPKGMKEEDE' A
#
# COMPACT_ATOMS: atom_id res chain seq x y z
N ALA A 1 -1.60 15.69 17.24
CA ALA A 1 -1.51 16.43 15.96
C ALA A 1 -0.41 15.91 15.02
N ASN A 2 0.82 15.60 15.48
CA ASN A 2 1.92 15.24 14.56
C ASN A 2 1.82 13.86 13.87
N ARG A 3 1.12 12.88 14.46
CA ARG A 3 1.10 11.51 13.92
C ARG A 3 0.49 11.42 12.52
N LEU A 4 -0.60 12.14 12.28
CA LEU A 4 -1.26 12.17 10.97
C LEU A 4 -0.35 12.80 9.91
N ARG A 5 0.14 14.01 10.18
CA ARG A 5 1.07 14.73 9.29
C ARG A 5 2.28 13.87 8.90
N LEU A 6 2.90 13.19 9.88
CA LEU A 6 4.05 12.33 9.60
C LEU A 6 3.67 11.11 8.77
N ALA A 7 2.50 10.51 9.00
CA ALA A 7 2.02 9.38 8.20
C ALA A 7 1.71 9.81 6.75
N GLU A 8 1.08 10.95 6.53
CA GLU A 8 0.82 11.49 5.19
C GLU A 8 2.13 11.77 4.43
N HIS A 9 3.11 12.38 5.09
CA HIS A 9 4.44 12.59 4.51
C HIS A 9 5.13 11.26 4.15
N GLU A 10 5.01 10.25 5.01
CA GLU A 10 5.56 8.92 4.81
C GLU A 10 4.92 8.23 3.61
N TRP A 11 3.60 8.24 3.52
CA TRP A 11 2.86 7.64 2.41
C TRP A 11 3.11 8.34 1.10
N ALA A 12 3.20 9.68 1.10
CA ALA A 12 3.56 10.43 -0.09
C ALA A 12 4.95 10.03 -0.59
N ARG A 13 5.93 9.86 0.32
CA ARG A 13 7.27 9.38 -0.04
C ARG A 13 7.25 7.96 -0.59
N MET A 14 6.58 7.03 0.10
CA MET A 14 6.43 5.64 -0.33
C MET A 14 5.68 5.54 -1.67
N LYS A 15 4.73 6.42 -1.95
CA LYS A 15 4.04 6.41 -3.25
C LYS A 15 4.95 6.95 -4.36
N ALA A 16 5.64 8.05 -4.10
CA ALA A 16 6.54 8.69 -5.07
C ALA A 16 7.74 7.81 -5.47
N ASN A 17 8.15 6.88 -4.60
CA ASN A 17 9.27 5.97 -4.85
C ASN A 17 8.84 4.53 -5.22
N ASP A 18 7.59 4.34 -5.64
CA ASP A 18 7.00 3.03 -5.97
C ASP A 18 7.09 1.99 -4.84
N SER A 19 6.89 2.44 -3.60
CA SER A 19 6.92 1.62 -2.38
C SER A 19 8.18 0.77 -2.29
N ARG A 20 9.34 1.36 -2.61
CA ARG A 20 10.64 0.69 -2.60
C ARG A 20 10.90 -0.06 -1.29
N GLU A 21 10.46 0.51 -0.17
CA GLU A 21 10.57 -0.09 1.16
C GLU A 21 9.89 -1.47 1.23
N CYS A 22 8.75 -1.65 0.55
CA CYS A 22 8.07 -2.92 0.41
C CYS A 22 8.74 -3.79 -0.66
N ARG A 23 9.05 -3.18 -1.81
CA ARG A 23 9.51 -3.89 -3.00
C ARG A 23 10.92 -4.45 -2.92
N ASN A 24 11.72 -3.96 -1.98
CA ASN A 24 13.04 -4.54 -1.68
C ASN A 24 12.95 -6.01 -1.27
N CYS A 25 11.81 -6.44 -0.70
CA CYS A 25 11.59 -7.82 -0.26
C CYS A 25 10.38 -8.49 -0.93
N HIS A 26 9.44 -7.71 -1.48
CA HIS A 26 8.22 -8.20 -2.11
C HIS A 26 8.19 -7.85 -3.60
N SER A 27 7.72 -8.75 -4.45
CA SER A 27 7.45 -8.45 -5.85
C SER A 27 6.12 -9.06 -6.26
N PHE A 28 5.47 -8.49 -7.27
CA PHE A 28 4.29 -9.13 -7.85
C PHE A 28 4.64 -10.47 -8.50
N ASP A 29 5.81 -10.59 -9.11
CA ASP A 29 6.28 -11.84 -9.73
C ASP A 29 6.52 -12.96 -8.71
N GLY A 30 6.89 -12.59 -7.48
CA GLY A 30 7.06 -13.52 -6.37
C GLY A 30 5.75 -13.85 -5.65
N MET A 31 4.63 -13.24 -6.02
CA MET A 31 3.33 -13.57 -5.44
C MET A 31 2.71 -14.79 -6.12
N ASP A 32 2.31 -15.75 -5.29
CA ASP A 32 1.51 -16.89 -5.73
C ASP A 32 0.02 -16.55 -5.64
N THR A 33 -0.61 -16.22 -6.76
CA THR A 33 -2.02 -15.81 -6.80
C THR A 33 -2.99 -16.94 -6.46
N GLU A 34 -2.60 -18.21 -6.65
CA GLU A 34 -3.45 -19.36 -6.33
C GLU A 34 -3.57 -19.58 -4.82
N LYS A 35 -2.52 -19.22 -4.07
CA LYS A 35 -2.52 -19.24 -2.60
C LYS A 35 -3.20 -18.03 -1.97
N GLN A 36 -3.49 -16.99 -2.74
CA GLN A 36 -4.18 -15.81 -2.25
C GLN A 36 -5.69 -16.04 -2.20
N LYS A 37 -6.38 -15.41 -1.24
CA LYS A 37 -7.84 -15.34 -1.27
C LYS A 37 -8.27 -14.65 -2.57
N VAL A 38 -9.38 -15.10 -3.17
CA VAL A 38 -9.90 -14.60 -4.47
C VAL A 38 -9.91 -13.07 -4.57
N ARG A 39 -10.35 -12.38 -3.51
CA ARG A 39 -10.32 -10.91 -3.45
C ARG A 39 -8.91 -10.34 -3.56
N GLY A 40 -7.94 -10.88 -2.83
CA GLY A 40 -6.56 -10.43 -2.84
C GLY A 40 -5.91 -10.61 -4.20
N ALA A 41 -6.08 -11.80 -4.81
CA ALA A 41 -5.57 -12.08 -6.15
C ALA A 41 -6.13 -11.11 -7.19
N LYS A 42 -7.44 -10.84 -7.16
CA LYS A 42 -8.08 -9.86 -8.04
C LYS A 42 -7.52 -8.45 -7.83
N MET A 43 -7.36 -8.01 -6.58
CA MET A 43 -6.85 -6.66 -6.29
C MET A 43 -5.39 -6.49 -6.70
N HIS A 44 -4.54 -7.51 -6.49
CA HIS A 44 -3.15 -7.43 -6.95
C HIS A 44 -3.04 -7.36 -8.47
N LYS A 45 -3.89 -8.09 -9.20
CA LYS A 45 -3.96 -7.98 -10.66
C LYS A 45 -4.34 -6.56 -11.11
N ILE A 46 -5.38 -5.99 -10.50
CA ILE A 46 -5.79 -4.60 -10.78
C ILE A 46 -4.65 -3.63 -10.46
N ALA A 47 -3.95 -3.81 -9.33
CA ALA A 47 -2.83 -2.96 -8.97
C ALA A 47 -1.69 -3.01 -9.98
N GLN A 48 -1.42 -4.17 -10.59
CA GLN A 48 -0.43 -4.28 -11.68
C GLN A 48 -0.91 -3.57 -12.95
N ASP A 49 -2.16 -3.79 -13.35
CA ASP A 49 -2.74 -3.20 -14.57
C ASP A 49 -2.81 -1.66 -14.46
N ASP A 50 -3.21 -1.15 -13.30
CA ASP A 50 -3.36 0.29 -13.00
C ASP A 50 -2.05 0.95 -12.53
N LYS A 51 -0.94 0.21 -12.47
CA LYS A 51 0.38 0.68 -11.99
C LYS A 51 0.32 1.30 -10.58
N GLN A 52 -0.48 0.72 -9.71
CA GLN A 52 -0.56 1.12 -8.30
C GLN A 52 0.67 0.65 -7.52
N THR A 53 0.97 1.40 -6.46
CA THR A 53 2.03 1.10 -5.51
C THR A 53 1.47 0.35 -4.31
N CYS A 54 2.33 -0.36 -3.57
CA CYS A 54 1.89 -1.14 -2.40
C CYS A 54 1.17 -0.26 -1.37
N ILE A 55 1.67 0.96 -1.16
CA ILE A 55 1.11 1.88 -0.17
C ILE A 55 -0.24 2.46 -0.57
N ASP A 56 -0.70 2.30 -1.81
CA ASP A 56 -2.04 2.76 -2.21
C ASP A 56 -3.16 1.99 -1.48
N CYS A 57 -2.95 0.70 -1.18
CA CYS A 57 -3.92 -0.12 -0.45
C CYS A 57 -3.43 -0.55 0.95
N HIS A 58 -2.12 -0.69 1.16
CA HIS A 58 -1.57 -1.30 2.37
C HIS A 58 -1.27 -0.30 3.51
N LYS A 59 -1.80 0.94 3.45
CA LYS A 59 -1.74 1.89 4.56
C LYS A 59 -2.39 1.27 5.79
N GLY A 60 -1.69 1.22 6.91
CA GLY A 60 -2.27 0.72 8.16
C GLY A 60 -1.98 -0.74 8.51
N ILE A 61 -1.29 -1.49 7.65
CA ILE A 61 -1.06 -2.93 7.87
C ILE A 61 0.07 -3.18 8.86
N ALA A 62 1.25 -2.60 8.62
CA ALA A 62 2.39 -2.76 9.53
C ALA A 62 2.23 -1.91 10.80
N HIS A 63 1.59 -0.75 10.68
CA HIS A 63 1.37 0.20 11.78
C HIS A 63 -0.06 0.71 11.71
N GLN A 64 -0.73 0.87 12.86
CA GLN A 64 -2.10 1.37 12.91
C GLN A 64 -2.26 2.74 12.22
N LYS A 65 -3.34 2.95 11.47
CA LYS A 65 -3.65 4.25 10.86
C LYS A 65 -3.76 5.36 11.93
N PRO A 66 -3.35 6.61 11.63
CA PRO A 66 -3.62 7.78 12.47
C PRO A 66 -5.13 8.05 12.57
N LYS A 67 -5.53 8.73 13.65
CA LYS A 67 -6.90 9.24 13.79
C LYS A 67 -7.06 10.53 12.98
N GLY A 68 -8.26 10.76 12.46
CA GLY A 68 -8.61 12.01 11.75
C GLY A 68 -8.07 12.08 10.32
N MET A 69 -7.90 10.93 9.66
CA MET A 69 -7.64 10.92 8.22
C MET A 69 -8.85 11.48 7.47
N LYS A 70 -8.62 12.10 6.31
CA LYS A 70 -9.70 12.53 5.43
C LYS A 70 -10.23 11.31 4.67
N GLU A 71 -11.51 11.33 4.28
CA GLU A 71 -12.14 10.24 3.51
C GLU A 71 -11.40 9.92 2.19
N GLU A 72 -10.76 10.92 1.59
CA GLU A 72 -9.92 10.79 0.38
C GLU A 72 -8.58 10.06 0.62
N ASP A 73 -8.16 9.95 1.89
CA ASP A 73 -6.93 9.27 2.32
C ASP A 73 -7.18 7.92 3.01
N GLU A 74 -8.46 7.58 3.26
CA GLU A 74 -8.91 6.31 3.87
C GLU A 74 -8.86 5.12 2.90
#